data_AF-A0A962GCZ4-F1
#
_entry.id   AF-A0A962GCZ4-F1
#
_cell.length_a   1.000
_cell.length_b   1.000
_cell.length_c   1.000
_cell.angle_alpha   90.00
_cell.angle_beta   90.00
_cell.angle_gamma   90.00
#
_symmetry.space_group_name_H-M   'P 1'
#
loop_
_entity.id
_entity.type
_entity.pdbx_description
1 polymer ?
#
loop_
_entity_poly.entity_id
_entity_poly.type
_entity_poly.pdbx_seq_one_letter_code
_entity_poly.pdbx_strand_id
1 'polypeptide(L)'
;GSWNRALDGEVWMLAGSHSIFGPQAIDDTLLQRLEAFDIDPTGPMWGRGELRSSAQVAEIEQGIAAADEVLAQGLAGEGLRQERRSLRLRVEGLRHSWSEDSSLLLEFSLPSGCFATSVLREVCAYAADVAGSTG
;
A
#
# COMPACT_ATOMS: atom_id res chain seq x y z
N GLY A 1 -6.34 -4.58 10.19
CA GLY A 1 -6.19 -4.81 8.74
C GLY A 1 -5.08 -5.79 8.45
N SER A 2 -4.93 -6.19 7.19
CA SER A 2 -3.86 -7.04 6.68
C SER A 2 -3.40 -6.48 5.34
N TRP A 3 -2.09 -6.50 5.07
CA TRP A 3 -1.53 -6.03 3.79
C TRP A 3 -1.17 -7.17 2.84
N ASN A 4 -1.06 -8.42 3.35
CA ASN A 4 -0.63 -9.59 2.60
C ASN A 4 -1.52 -10.84 2.78
N ARG A 5 -2.68 -10.71 3.42
CA ARG A 5 -3.63 -11.82 3.59
C ARG A 5 -5.00 -11.36 3.14
N ALA A 6 -5.75 -12.28 2.53
CA ALA A 6 -7.13 -12.05 2.15
C ALA A 6 -8.00 -11.86 3.40
N LEU A 7 -8.85 -10.83 3.37
CA LEU A 7 -9.89 -10.56 4.36
C LEU A 7 -11.25 -10.53 3.67
N ASP A 8 -12.32 -10.78 4.42
CA ASP A 8 -13.66 -10.74 3.84
C ASP A 8 -14.04 -9.32 3.38
N GLY A 9 -14.60 -9.21 2.19
CA GLY A 9 -14.93 -7.95 1.54
C GLY A 9 -13.74 -7.18 0.94
N GLU A 10 -12.62 -7.87 0.69
CA GLU A 10 -11.41 -7.31 0.07
C GLU A 10 -11.65 -6.74 -1.34
N VAL A 11 -10.94 -5.66 -1.66
CA VAL A 11 -10.85 -5.12 -3.01
C VAL A 11 -9.45 -5.38 -3.55
N TRP A 12 -9.39 -6.08 -4.66
CA TRP A 12 -8.14 -6.56 -5.26
C TRP A 12 -7.69 -5.65 -6.39
N MET A 13 -6.38 -5.46 -6.53
CA MET A 13 -5.77 -4.82 -7.69
C MET A 13 -4.92 -5.84 -8.46
N LEU A 14 -5.05 -5.87 -9.80
CA LEU A 14 -4.21 -6.69 -10.67
C LEU A 14 -2.79 -6.14 -10.73
N ALA A 15 -1.79 -7.00 -10.57
CA ALA A 15 -0.39 -6.63 -10.62
C ALA A 15 -0.02 -5.92 -11.94
N GLY A 16 0.81 -4.88 -11.85
CA GLY A 16 1.27 -4.09 -13.01
C GLY A 16 0.19 -3.19 -13.64
N SER A 17 -0.99 -3.06 -13.02
CA SER A 17 -2.08 -2.21 -13.53
C SER A 17 -2.80 -1.46 -12.39
N HIS A 18 -3.74 -0.59 -12.76
CA HIS A 18 -4.66 0.04 -11.81
C HIS A 18 -6.06 -0.62 -11.82
N SER A 19 -6.18 -1.79 -12.45
CA SER A 19 -7.45 -2.50 -12.56
C SER A 19 -7.83 -3.13 -11.23
N ILE A 20 -9.02 -2.79 -10.74
CA ILE A 20 -9.55 -3.27 -9.47
C ILE A 20 -10.80 -4.11 -9.62
N PHE A 21 -10.96 -5.13 -8.79
CA PHE A 21 -12.12 -6.02 -8.78
C PHE A 21 -12.46 -6.48 -7.36
N GLY A 22 -13.56 -7.23 -7.23
CA GLY A 22 -14.14 -7.59 -5.94
C GLY A 22 -14.95 -6.44 -5.31
N PRO A 23 -15.54 -6.68 -4.13
CA PRO A 23 -15.40 -7.89 -3.31
C PRO A 23 -16.08 -9.12 -3.90
N GLN A 24 -15.51 -10.29 -3.64
CA GLN A 24 -16.06 -11.61 -3.98
C GLN A 24 -15.63 -12.64 -2.93
N ALA A 25 -16.31 -13.78 -2.86
CA ALA A 25 -15.95 -14.84 -1.93
C ALA A 25 -14.49 -15.28 -2.14
N ILE A 26 -13.75 -15.41 -1.04
CA ILE A 26 -12.37 -15.89 -1.07
C ILE A 26 -12.39 -17.37 -1.43
N ASP A 27 -11.68 -17.72 -2.50
CA ASP A 27 -11.47 -19.08 -2.96
C ASP A 27 -9.98 -19.38 -3.12
N ASP A 28 -9.65 -20.65 -3.36
CA ASP A 28 -8.26 -21.10 -3.51
C ASP A 28 -7.56 -20.40 -4.69
N THR A 29 -8.31 -20.01 -5.73
CA THR A 29 -7.77 -19.28 -6.89
C THR A 29 -7.27 -17.90 -6.47
N LEU A 30 -8.06 -17.14 -5.70
CA LEU A 30 -7.65 -15.83 -5.18
C LEU A 30 -6.45 -15.96 -4.25
N LEU A 31 -6.44 -16.97 -3.38
CA LEU A 31 -5.33 -17.20 -2.46
C LEU A 31 -4.02 -17.50 -3.22
N GLN A 32 -4.08 -18.35 -4.24
CA GLN A 32 -2.93 -18.64 -5.11
C GLN A 32 -2.44 -17.39 -5.85
N ARG A 33 -3.36 -16.57 -6.39
CA ARG A 33 -3.00 -15.32 -7.08
C ARG A 33 -2.38 -14.29 -6.13
N LEU A 34 -2.87 -14.21 -4.89
CA LEU A 34 -2.32 -13.35 -3.86
C LEU A 34 -0.89 -13.75 -3.48
N GLU A 35 -0.66 -15.06 -3.31
CA GLU A 35 0.65 -15.64 -3.00
C GLU A 35 1.65 -15.43 -4.16
N ALA A 36 1.18 -15.57 -5.40
CA ALA A 36 1.98 -15.36 -6.61
C ALA A 36 2.26 -13.87 -6.93
N PHE A 37 1.76 -12.93 -6.13
CA PHE A 37 1.79 -11.48 -6.41
C PHE A 37 1.14 -11.10 -7.75
N ASP A 38 0.14 -11.86 -8.19
CA ASP A 38 -0.68 -11.52 -9.37
C ASP A 38 -1.80 -10.54 -9.01
N ILE A 39 -2.26 -10.57 -7.76
CA ILE A 39 -3.20 -9.60 -7.20
C ILE A 39 -2.71 -9.11 -5.83
N ASP A 40 -3.09 -7.88 -5.48
CA ASP A 40 -2.78 -7.26 -4.19
C ASP A 40 -4.05 -6.80 -3.47
N PRO A 41 -4.11 -6.91 -2.13
CA PRO A 41 -5.04 -6.15 -1.30
C PRO A 41 -4.84 -4.65 -1.52
N THR A 42 -5.92 -3.87 -1.39
CA THR A 42 -5.87 -2.43 -1.61
C THR A 42 -6.37 -1.66 -0.40
N GLY A 43 -5.89 -0.42 -0.24
CA GLY A 43 -6.46 0.56 0.69
C GLY A 43 -7.19 1.67 -0.05
N PRO A 44 -8.16 2.34 0.61
CA PRO A 44 -8.85 3.47 0.03
C PRO A 44 -7.93 4.70 0.04
N MET A 45 -7.88 5.38 -1.11
CA MET A 45 -7.56 6.79 -1.13
C MET A 45 -8.87 7.53 -0.92
N TRP A 46 -9.04 8.08 0.29
CA TRP A 46 -10.33 8.53 0.78
C TRP A 46 -10.89 9.70 -0.03
N GLY A 47 -12.19 9.65 -0.29
CA GLY A 47 -12.91 10.67 -1.03
C GLY A 47 -14.42 10.49 -0.91
N ARG A 48 -15.15 11.20 -1.77
CA ARG A 48 -16.60 11.13 -1.87
C ARG A 48 -17.06 9.80 -2.46
N GLY A 49 -18.16 9.30 -1.93
CA GLY A 49 -18.84 8.08 -2.39
C GLY A 49 -18.76 6.96 -1.37
N GLU A 50 -19.37 5.83 -1.72
CA GLU A 50 -19.33 4.61 -0.91
C GLU A 50 -18.01 3.87 -1.12
N LEU A 51 -17.57 3.15 -0.08
CA LEU A 51 -16.44 2.24 -0.20
C LEU A 51 -16.83 1.07 -1.11
N ARG A 52 -15.90 0.67 -1.97
CA ARG A 52 -16.06 -0.57 -2.75
C ARG A 52 -15.90 -1.80 -1.86
N SER A 53 -15.04 -1.75 -0.85
CA SER A 53 -14.86 -2.84 0.10
C SER A 53 -16.15 -3.13 0.84
N SER A 54 -16.31 -4.34 1.33
CA SER A 54 -17.45 -4.74 2.17
C SER A 54 -16.98 -5.44 3.45
N ALA A 55 -17.94 -5.89 4.26
CA ALA A 55 -17.71 -6.75 5.42
C ALA A 55 -16.55 -6.27 6.31
N GLN A 56 -15.63 -7.17 6.66
CA GLN A 56 -14.52 -6.90 7.56
C GLN A 56 -13.62 -5.76 7.07
N VAL A 57 -13.33 -5.69 5.76
CA VAL A 57 -12.46 -4.63 5.21
C VAL A 57 -13.15 -3.26 5.28
N ALA A 58 -14.45 -3.18 4.97
CA ALA A 58 -15.20 -1.94 5.10
C ALA A 58 -15.26 -1.41 6.54
N GLU A 59 -15.45 -2.30 7.52
CA GLU A 59 -15.43 -1.93 8.94
C GLU A 59 -14.09 -1.33 9.36
N ILE A 60 -12.99 -1.91 8.89
CA ILE A 60 -11.64 -1.41 9.16
C ILE A 60 -11.44 -0.04 8.51
N GLU A 61 -11.79 0.11 7.22
CA GLU A 61 -11.61 1.35 6.48
C GLU A 61 -12.45 2.49 7.06
N GLN A 62 -13.72 2.23 7.38
CA GLN A 62 -14.60 3.20 8.05
C GLN A 62 -14.09 3.56 9.45
N GLY A 63 -13.59 2.57 10.20
CA GLY A 63 -13.02 2.81 11.53
C GLY A 63 -11.79 3.73 11.49
N ILE A 64 -10.95 3.61 10.46
CA ILE A 64 -9.81 4.53 10.26
C ILE A 64 -10.29 5.93 9.92
N ALA A 65 -11.25 6.07 9.00
CA ALA A 65 -11.79 7.39 8.64
C ALA A 65 -12.51 8.07 9.82
N ALA A 66 -13.20 7.29 10.66
CA ALA A 66 -13.85 7.81 11.87
C ALA A 66 -12.85 8.30 12.92
N ALA A 67 -11.61 7.80 12.91
CA ALA A 67 -10.57 8.27 13.83
C ALA A 67 -10.04 9.69 13.48
N ASP A 68 -10.21 10.12 12.23
CA ASP A 68 -9.90 11.48 11.77
C ASP A 68 -11.03 11.99 10.84
N GLU A 69 -12.19 12.21 11.45
CA GLU A 69 -13.40 12.59 10.72
C GLU A 69 -13.24 13.94 10.00
N VAL A 70 -12.45 14.86 10.56
CA VAL A 70 -12.20 16.18 9.96
C VAL A 70 -11.48 16.01 8.62
N LEU A 71 -10.41 15.20 8.58
CA LEU A 71 -9.70 14.93 7.34
C LEU A 71 -10.57 14.17 6.34
N ALA A 72 -11.29 13.14 6.81
CA ALA A 72 -12.17 12.32 5.97
C ALA A 72 -13.27 13.16 5.28
N GLN A 73 -13.94 14.03 6.04
CA GLN A 73 -14.96 14.94 5.53
C GLN A 73 -14.35 16.02 4.62
N GLY A 74 -13.18 16.57 4.97
CA GLY A 74 -12.46 17.54 4.14
C GLY A 74 -12.15 16.98 2.75
N LEU A 75 -11.57 15.78 2.68
CA LEU A 75 -11.24 15.11 1.41
C LEU A 75 -12.50 14.86 0.55
N ALA A 76 -13.60 14.43 1.16
CA ALA A 76 -14.86 14.22 0.46
C ALA A 76 -15.55 15.54 0.02
N GLY A 77 -15.41 16.59 0.83
CA GLY A 77 -15.91 17.95 0.59
C GLY A 77 -15.26 18.60 -0.63
N GLU A 78 -13.93 18.46 -0.75
CA GLU A 78 -13.14 18.93 -1.90
C GLU A 78 -13.38 18.13 -3.20
N GLY A 79 -14.26 17.11 -3.15
CA GLY A 79 -14.70 16.39 -4.35
C GLY A 79 -13.70 15.36 -4.87
N LEU A 80 -12.69 14.99 -4.07
CA LEU A 80 -11.86 13.82 -4.36
C LEU A 80 -12.75 12.59 -4.46
N ARG A 81 -12.47 11.70 -5.41
CA ARG A 81 -13.22 10.45 -5.58
C ARG A 81 -12.53 9.36 -4.77
N GLN A 82 -13.32 8.39 -4.31
CA GLN A 82 -12.76 7.16 -3.75
C GLN A 82 -11.92 6.46 -4.82
N GLU A 83 -10.63 6.31 -4.54
CA GLU A 83 -9.68 5.56 -5.35
C GLU A 83 -9.10 4.40 -4.53
N ARG A 84 -8.41 3.47 -5.18
CA ARG A 84 -7.78 2.32 -4.52
C ARG A 84 -6.31 2.29 -4.86
N ARG A 85 -5.49 1.99 -3.86
CA ARG A 85 -4.05 1.81 -4.03
C ARG A 85 -3.63 0.46 -3.47
N SER A 86 -2.78 -0.27 -4.20
CA SER A 86 -2.17 -1.50 -3.67
C SER A 86 -1.46 -1.22 -2.35
N LEU A 87 -1.64 -2.10 -1.38
CA LEU A 87 -0.94 -2.05 -0.09
C LEU A 87 0.46 -2.68 -0.17
N ARG A 88 0.82 -3.27 -1.32
CA ARG A 88 2.11 -3.91 -1.56
C ARG A 88 2.89 -3.19 -2.64
N LEU A 89 4.20 -3.14 -2.44
CA LEU A 89 5.17 -2.76 -3.45
C LEU A 89 6.06 -3.96 -3.72
N ARG A 90 5.98 -4.52 -4.94
CA ARG A 90 6.90 -5.56 -5.37
C ARG A 90 8.17 -4.93 -5.92
N VAL A 91 9.29 -5.24 -5.27
CA VAL A 91 10.63 -4.87 -5.76
C VAL A 91 11.08 -5.93 -6.77
N GLU A 92 11.43 -5.49 -7.98
CA GLU A 92 11.87 -6.40 -9.05
C GLU A 92 13.38 -6.41 -9.20
N GLY A 93 13.95 -7.59 -9.45
CA GLY A 93 15.36 -7.73 -9.76
C GLY A 93 16.30 -7.29 -8.65
N LEU A 94 15.90 -7.40 -7.38
CA LEU A 94 16.71 -6.99 -6.23
C LEU A 94 18.04 -7.75 -6.20
N ARG A 95 19.14 -7.01 -6.35
CA ARG A 95 20.51 -7.48 -6.14
C ARG A 95 21.19 -6.61 -5.11
N HIS A 96 22.13 -7.21 -4.39
CA HIS A 96 22.96 -6.49 -3.45
C HIS A 96 24.40 -6.97 -3.50
N SER A 97 25.33 -6.07 -3.20
CA SER A 97 26.73 -6.39 -2.96
C SER A 97 27.31 -5.45 -1.92
N TRP A 98 28.21 -6.00 -1.09
CA TRP A 98 29.00 -5.24 -0.13
C TRP A 98 30.39 -4.99 -0.71
N SER A 99 30.88 -3.76 -0.59
CA SER A 99 32.27 -3.41 -0.90
C SER A 99 33.16 -3.44 0.36
N GLU A 100 34.47 -3.42 0.16
CA GLU A 100 35.47 -3.51 1.23
C GLU A 100 35.39 -2.36 2.24
N ASP A 101 34.88 -1.21 1.83
CA ASP A 101 34.63 -0.02 2.66
C ASP A 101 33.33 -0.10 3.47
N SER A 102 32.67 -1.27 3.51
CA SER A 102 31.37 -1.47 4.16
C SER A 102 30.22 -0.67 3.53
N SER A 103 30.35 -0.27 2.27
CA SER A 103 29.24 0.30 1.51
C SER A 103 28.34 -0.82 0.93
N LEU A 104 27.03 -0.60 0.96
CA LEU A 104 26.04 -1.51 0.37
C LEU A 104 25.52 -0.94 -0.95
N LEU A 105 25.76 -1.64 -2.05
CA LEU A 105 25.13 -1.36 -3.34
C LEU A 105 23.82 -2.15 -3.45
N LEU A 106 22.73 -1.45 -3.76
CA LEU A 106 21.42 -2.05 -4.05
C LEU A 106 21.02 -1.72 -5.48
N GLU A 107 20.63 -2.75 -6.24
CA GLU A 107 20.06 -2.60 -7.57
C GLU A 107 18.66 -3.21 -7.58
N PHE A 108 17.67 -2.48 -8.07
CA PHE A 108 16.31 -2.98 -8.24
C PHE A 108 15.53 -2.08 -9.21
N SER A 109 14.36 -2.56 -9.64
CA SER A 109 13.39 -1.78 -10.40
C SER A 109 12.08 -1.64 -9.63
N LEU A 110 11.42 -0.50 -9.81
CA LEU A 110 10.13 -0.19 -9.21
C LEU A 110 9.14 0.25 -10.29
N PRO A 111 7.84 -0.04 -10.10
CA PRO A 111 6.79 0.55 -10.93
C PRO A 111 6.81 2.09 -10.87
N SER A 112 6.21 2.73 -11.88
CA SER A 112 6.01 4.18 -11.86
C SER A 112 5.18 4.60 -10.64
N GLY A 113 5.48 5.78 -10.08
CA GLY A 113 4.79 6.29 -8.89
C GLY A 113 5.23 5.67 -7.55
N CYS A 114 6.25 4.82 -7.57
CA CYS A 114 6.88 4.24 -6.38
C CYS A 114 8.25 4.89 -6.12
N PHE A 115 8.65 4.96 -4.85
CA PHE A 115 9.87 5.65 -4.44
C PHE A 115 10.91 4.65 -3.92
N ALA A 116 12.17 4.80 -4.33
CA ALA A 116 13.28 4.00 -3.81
C ALA A 116 13.44 4.15 -2.28
N THR A 117 13.10 5.31 -1.74
CA THR A 117 13.11 5.58 -0.29
C THR A 117 12.19 4.63 0.49
N SER A 118 11.07 4.19 -0.11
CA SER A 118 10.20 3.18 0.51
C SER A 118 10.90 1.84 0.68
N VAL A 119 11.75 1.44 -0.28
CA VAL A 119 12.56 0.22 -0.18
C VAL A 119 13.68 0.40 0.85
N LEU A 120 14.40 1.53 0.78
CA LEU A 120 15.51 1.82 1.69
C LEU A 120 15.06 1.83 3.15
N ARG A 121 13.86 2.37 3.43
CA ARG A 121 13.26 2.37 4.77
C ARG A 121 13.13 0.97 5.38
N GLU A 122 12.90 -0.05 4.55
CA GLU A 122 12.76 -1.44 5.00
C GLU A 122 14.12 -2.17 5.06
N VAL A 123 15.17 -1.62 4.46
CA VAL A 123 16.53 -2.20 4.46
C VAL A 123 17.40 -1.62 5.57
N CYS A 124 17.23 -0.36 5.92
CA CYS A 124 18.01 0.28 6.98
C CYS A 124 17.19 1.26 7.83
N ALA A 125 17.55 1.34 9.11
CA ALA A 125 17.13 2.46 9.94
C ALA A 125 17.96 3.68 9.55
N TYR A 126 17.31 4.77 9.16
CA TYR A 126 17.96 6.07 9.00
C TYR A 126 17.49 6.98 10.14
N ALA A 127 18.44 7.64 10.80
CA ALA A 127 18.13 8.79 11.64
C ALA A 127 18.19 10.01 10.71
N ALA A 128 17.10 10.76 10.58
CA ALA A 128 17.20 12.10 10.03
C ALA A 128 18.00 12.92 11.05
N ASP A 129 19.19 13.38 10.66
CA ASP A 129 19.94 14.32 11.48
C ASP A 129 19.09 15.60 11.56
N VAL A 130 18.51 15.87 12.73
CA VAL A 130 17.76 17.11 12.99
C VAL A 130 18.80 18.23 13.02
N ALA A 131 19.03 18.82 11.85
CA ALA A 131 19.87 20.00 11.73
C ALA A 131 19.30 21.12 12.61
N GLY A 132 19.98 21.39 13.73
CA GLY A 132 20.00 22.70 14.38
C GLY A 132 18.79 23.04 15.24
N SER A 133 18.76 22.55 16.48
CA SER A 133 18.31 23.40 17.59
C SER A 133 19.37 24.49 17.81
N THR A 134 19.02 25.71 17.45
CA THR A 134 19.59 26.96 17.97
C THR A 134 18.37 27.86 18.14
N GLY A 135 17.93 28.24 19.35
CA GLY A 135 18.77 28.74 20.44
C GLY A 135 18.99 30.22 20.19
#